data_AF-C9SA15-F1
#
_entry.id   AF-C9SA15-F1
#
_cell.length_a   1.000
_cell.length_b   1.000
_cell.length_c   1.000
_cell.angle_alpha   90.00
_cell.angle_beta   90.00
_cell.angle_gamma   90.00
#
_symmetry.space_group_name_H-M   'P 1'
#
loop_
_entity.id
_entity.type
_entity.pdbx_description
1 polymer ?
#
loop_
_entity_poly.entity_id
_entity_poly.type
_entity_poly.pdbx_seq_one_letter_code
_entity_poly.pdbx_strand_id
1 'polypeptide(L)'
;MSACYFVVMPYTVALSEETFDVAAKELSDRYRGGIKHPDAENVLEALPASTDVFVEAALAGVSSGNAPWYTALGIVDDYIKVRHGDWEVEDFKIANTLQGPMVQFLMWTFRGELVLHGAYNEAYYEPAYVDDLLARSLAALRRALGVADGETSSSGDGPDQGANVLSS
;
A
#
# COMPACT_ATOMS: atom_id res chain seq x y z
N MET A 1 22.32 8.34 5.31
CA MET A 1 21.28 8.28 4.27
C MET A 1 20.85 6.82 4.22
N SER A 2 19.63 6.50 4.62
CA SER A 2 19.15 5.10 4.59
C SER A 2 18.87 4.73 3.13
N ALA A 3 19.31 3.56 2.68
CA ALA A 3 19.03 3.11 1.31
C ALA A 3 17.53 2.83 1.16
N CYS A 4 16.95 3.26 0.03
CA CYS A 4 15.56 2.95 -0.32
C CYS A 4 15.55 1.58 -1.03
N TYR A 5 14.95 0.59 -0.38
CA TYR A 5 14.83 -0.75 -0.95
C TYR A 5 13.47 -0.89 -1.62
N PHE A 6 13.45 -1.15 -2.93
CA PHE A 6 12.24 -1.54 -3.65
C PHE A 6 12.32 -3.03 -3.96
N VAL A 7 11.45 -3.84 -3.37
CA VAL A 7 11.47 -5.29 -3.53
C VAL A 7 10.07 -5.76 -3.91
N VAL A 8 9.89 -6.17 -5.17
CA VAL A 8 8.65 -6.82 -5.65
C VAL A 8 8.86 -8.32 -5.58
N MET A 9 8.31 -8.95 -4.55
CA MET A 9 8.39 -10.40 -4.38
C MET A 9 6.97 -10.97 -4.46
N PRO A 10 6.59 -11.63 -5.56
CA PRO A 10 5.30 -12.30 -5.62
C PRO A 10 5.31 -13.43 -4.59
N TYR A 11 4.54 -13.26 -3.51
CA TYR A 11 4.40 -14.24 -2.46
C TYR A 11 2.94 -14.40 -2.07
N THR A 12 2.52 -15.66 -1.99
CA THR A 12 1.16 -16.01 -1.61
C THR A 12 1.23 -16.67 -0.24
N VAL A 13 0.62 -16.02 0.76
CA VAL A 13 0.34 -16.64 2.06
C VAL A 13 -1.16 -16.86 2.19
N ALA A 14 -1.54 -17.99 2.77
CA ALA A 14 -2.93 -18.19 3.18
C ALA A 14 -3.17 -17.37 4.46
N LEU A 15 -4.00 -16.32 4.35
CA LEU A 15 -4.38 -15.47 5.47
C LEU A 15 -5.68 -15.99 6.10
N SER A 16 -5.66 -16.23 7.40
CA SER A 16 -6.84 -16.27 8.26
C SER A 16 -6.55 -15.47 9.54
N GLU A 17 -7.59 -15.15 10.31
CA GLU A 17 -7.41 -14.44 11.58
C GLU A 17 -6.54 -15.25 12.56
N GLU A 18 -6.67 -16.58 12.56
CA GLU A 18 -5.87 -17.50 13.38
C GLU A 18 -4.40 -17.59 12.94
N THR A 19 -4.11 -17.30 11.67
CA THR A 19 -2.76 -17.37 11.11
C THR A 19 -2.11 -16.00 10.92
N PHE A 20 -2.76 -14.90 11.35
CA PHE A 20 -2.26 -13.55 11.11
C PHE A 20 -0.81 -13.37 11.59
N ASP A 21 -0.54 -13.69 12.86
CA ASP A 21 0.82 -13.55 13.43
C ASP A 21 1.84 -14.45 12.73
N VAL A 22 1.42 -15.65 12.34
CA VAL A 22 2.27 -16.60 11.62
C VAL A 22 2.61 -16.05 10.24
N ALA A 23 1.61 -15.58 9.50
CA ALA A 23 1.77 -15.00 8.16
C ALA A 23 2.57 -13.69 8.22
N ALA A 24 2.33 -12.82 9.20
CA ALA A 24 3.07 -11.58 9.40
C ALA A 24 4.55 -11.86 9.72
N LYS A 25 4.83 -12.86 10.57
CA LYS A 25 6.19 -13.30 10.87
C LYS A 25 6.88 -13.87 9.63
N GLU A 26 6.19 -14.75 8.90
CA GLU A 26 6.71 -15.39 7.69
C GLU A 26 7.05 -14.36 6.61
N LEU A 27 6.13 -13.43 6.34
CA LEU A 27 6.34 -12.29 5.44
C LEU A 27 7.53 -11.43 5.91
N SER A 28 7.58 -11.09 7.20
CA SER A 28 8.66 -10.27 7.77
C SER A 28 10.04 -10.91 7.61
N ASP A 29 10.15 -12.20 7.93
CA ASP A 29 11.42 -12.93 7.81
C ASP A 29 11.85 -13.05 6.34
N ARG A 30 10.89 -13.25 5.42
CA ARG A 30 11.13 -13.30 3.98
C ARG A 30 11.60 -11.96 3.42
N TYR A 31 10.88 -10.88 3.68
CA TYR A 31 11.27 -9.53 3.21
C TYR A 31 12.62 -9.11 3.78
N ARG A 32 12.89 -9.41 5.05
CA ARG A 32 14.22 -9.15 5.65
C ARG A 32 15.32 -9.94 4.95
N GLY A 33 15.06 -11.17 4.53
CA GLY A 33 15.98 -11.96 3.71
C GLY A 33 16.22 -11.35 2.34
N GLY A 34 15.15 -10.93 1.66
CA GLY A 34 15.21 -10.28 0.35
C GLY A 34 15.99 -8.97 0.36
N ILE A 35 15.74 -8.10 1.34
CA ILE A 35 16.44 -6.81 1.51
C ILE A 35 17.95 -7.00 1.77
N LYS A 36 18.34 -8.09 2.45
CA LYS A 36 19.74 -8.41 2.73
C LYS A 36 20.45 -9.12 1.57
N HIS A 37 19.74 -9.41 0.46
CA HIS A 37 20.35 -10.04 -0.69
C HIS A 37 21.38 -9.07 -1.32
N PRO A 38 22.56 -9.55 -1.77
CA PRO A 38 23.59 -8.69 -2.36
C PRO A 38 23.09 -7.82 -3.54
N ASP A 39 22.09 -8.31 -4.27
CA ASP A 39 21.51 -7.62 -5.43
C ASP A 39 20.25 -6.78 -5.11
N ALA A 40 19.88 -6.65 -3.84
CA ALA A 40 18.63 -6.00 -3.43
C ALA A 40 18.57 -4.50 -3.77
N GLU A 41 19.71 -3.83 -3.87
CA GLU A 41 19.79 -2.39 -4.19
C GLU A 41 19.54 -2.11 -5.68
N ASN A 42 19.72 -3.11 -6.55
CA ASN A 42 19.65 -2.94 -8.00
C ASN A 42 18.28 -3.29 -8.60
N VAL A 43 17.27 -3.58 -7.77
CA VAL A 43 15.94 -3.97 -8.26
C VAL A 43 15.29 -2.88 -9.11
N LEU A 44 15.54 -1.61 -8.78
CA LEU A 44 15.08 -0.48 -9.61
C LEU A 44 15.78 -0.42 -10.97
N GLU A 45 17.03 -0.89 -11.07
CA GLU A 45 17.76 -0.99 -12.34
C GLU A 45 17.23 -2.14 -13.21
N ALA A 46 16.61 -3.15 -12.60
CA ALA A 46 15.93 -4.24 -13.30
C ALA A 46 14.49 -3.88 -13.75
N LEU A 47 13.91 -2.78 -13.25
CA LEU A 47 12.56 -2.36 -13.64
C LEU A 47 12.42 -2.06 -15.14
N PRO A 48 13.34 -1.29 -15.77
CA PRO A 48 13.28 -1.09 -17.22
C PRO A 48 13.32 -2.40 -18.00
N ALA A 49 14.20 -3.34 -17.63
CA ALA A 49 14.33 -4.62 -18.31
C ALA A 49 13.13 -5.56 -18.09
N SER A 50 12.46 -5.45 -16.94
CA SER A 50 11.23 -6.21 -16.66
C SER A 50 9.98 -5.57 -17.28
N THR A 51 10.02 -4.27 -17.62
CA THR A 51 8.91 -3.57 -18.26
C THR A 51 8.53 -4.21 -19.59
N ASP A 52 9.52 -4.55 -20.42
CA ASP A 52 9.26 -5.21 -21.72
C ASP A 52 8.56 -6.57 -21.51
N VAL A 53 8.98 -7.33 -20.50
CA VAL A 53 8.36 -8.62 -20.14
C VAL A 53 6.90 -8.44 -19.70
N PHE A 54 6.60 -7.41 -18.91
CA PHE A 54 5.23 -7.10 -18.50
C PHE A 54 4.36 -6.63 -19.67
N VAL A 55 4.92 -5.82 -20.57
CA VAL A 55 4.23 -5.35 -21.78
C VAL A 55 3.93 -6.50 -22.73
N GLU A 56 4.90 -7.40 -22.98
CA GLU A 56 4.69 -8.58 -23.82
C GLU A 56 3.62 -9.51 -23.24
N ALA A 57 3.65 -9.76 -21.92
CA ALA A 57 2.63 -10.55 -21.25
C ALA A 57 1.23 -9.91 -21.38
N ALA A 58 1.14 -8.60 -21.20
CA ALA A 58 -0.12 -7.86 -21.36
C ALA A 58 -0.65 -7.92 -22.81
N LEU A 59 0.23 -7.74 -23.81
CA LEU A 59 -0.13 -7.86 -25.23
C LEU A 59 -0.56 -9.28 -25.61
N ALA A 60 -0.01 -10.30 -24.95
CA ALA A 60 -0.42 -11.69 -25.09
C ALA A 60 -1.74 -12.02 -24.36
N GLY A 61 -2.38 -11.04 -23.73
CA GLY A 61 -3.65 -11.21 -23.00
C GLY A 61 -3.48 -11.92 -21.65
N VAL A 62 -2.25 -12.02 -21.12
CA VAL A 62 -2.02 -12.54 -19.77
C VAL A 62 -2.53 -11.49 -18.78
N SER A 63 -3.61 -11.82 -18.07
CA SER A 63 -4.15 -10.94 -17.03
C SER A 63 -3.11 -10.79 -15.92
N SER A 64 -2.65 -9.56 -15.68
CA SER A 64 -2.11 -9.17 -14.37
C SER A 64 -3.24 -9.43 -13.37
N GLY A 65 -3.09 -10.43 -12.50
CA GLY A 65 -4.19 -10.90 -11.66
C GLY A 65 -4.91 -9.76 -10.92
N ASN A 66 -6.20 -9.94 -10.64
CA ASN A 66 -7.05 -8.95 -9.97
C ASN A 66 -6.74 -8.78 -8.46
N ALA A 67 -5.61 -9.29 -8.00
CA ALA A 67 -5.20 -9.15 -6.62
C ALA A 67 -4.70 -7.72 -6.39
N PRO A 68 -5.17 -7.03 -5.32
CA PRO A 68 -4.68 -5.71 -5.01
C PRO A 68 -3.16 -5.69 -4.80
N TRP A 69 -2.49 -4.69 -5.35
CA TRP A 69 -1.09 -4.44 -5.09
C TRP A 69 -0.95 -3.69 -3.78
N TYR A 70 0.12 -3.97 -3.05
CA TYR A 70 0.36 -3.32 -1.76
C TYR A 70 1.69 -2.60 -1.74
N THR A 71 1.71 -1.37 -1.24
CA THR A 71 2.91 -0.55 -1.13
C THR A 71 2.94 0.13 0.23
N ALA A 72 3.96 -0.17 1.02
CA ALA A 72 4.22 0.52 2.28
C ALA A 72 5.28 1.61 2.07
N LEU A 73 4.98 2.84 2.46
CA LEU A 73 5.88 4.00 2.34
C LEU A 73 6.60 4.34 3.66
N GLY A 74 6.20 3.68 4.75
CA GLY A 74 6.81 3.86 6.07
C GLY A 74 6.30 5.11 6.80
N ILE A 75 7.18 5.72 7.58
CA ILE A 75 6.87 6.88 8.43
C ILE A 75 7.19 8.15 7.66
N VAL A 76 6.15 8.86 7.20
CA VAL A 76 6.31 10.06 6.37
C VAL A 76 6.95 11.21 7.16
N ASP A 77 6.70 11.29 8.47
CA ASP A 77 7.28 12.30 9.37
C ASP A 77 8.83 12.30 9.37
N ASP A 78 9.47 11.19 9.00
CA ASP A 78 10.93 11.10 8.87
C ASP A 78 11.46 11.85 7.64
N TYR A 79 10.60 12.13 6.65
CA TYR A 79 10.96 12.73 5.37
C TYR A 79 10.34 14.12 5.17
N ILE A 80 9.13 14.35 5.68
CA ILE A 80 8.38 15.60 5.55
C ILE A 80 8.07 16.11 6.96
N LYS A 81 8.54 17.33 7.25
CA LYS A 81 8.26 17.96 8.55
C LYS A 81 6.82 18.46 8.58
N VAL A 82 6.14 18.26 9.69
CA VAL A 82 4.78 18.78 9.89
C VAL A 82 4.75 20.31 9.93
N ARG A 83 5.83 20.97 10.37
CA ARG A 83 5.90 22.44 10.45
C ARG A 83 7.07 23.05 9.67
N HIS A 84 6.76 24.09 8.92
CA HIS A 84 7.66 24.86 8.08
C HIS A 84 7.51 26.36 8.37
N GLY A 85 8.14 26.83 9.45
CA GLY A 85 7.93 28.20 9.95
C GLY A 85 6.51 28.36 10.48
N ASP A 86 5.76 29.29 9.91
CA ASP A 86 4.35 29.55 10.27
C ASP A 86 3.37 28.60 9.55
N TRP A 87 3.86 27.76 8.65
CA TRP A 87 3.03 26.81 7.89
C TRP A 87 3.00 25.45 8.58
N GLU A 88 1.82 24.84 8.62
CA GLU A 88 1.59 23.49 9.11
C GLU A 88 1.03 22.62 7.98
N VAL A 89 1.60 21.43 7.81
CA VAL A 89 1.07 20.42 6.90
C VAL A 89 -0.03 19.66 7.63
N GLU A 90 -1.26 19.88 7.21
CA GLU A 90 -2.46 19.27 7.81
C GLU A 90 -2.63 17.82 7.37
N ASP A 91 -2.35 17.53 6.09
CA ASP A 91 -2.54 16.21 5.49
C ASP A 91 -1.44 15.92 4.45
N PHE A 92 -1.16 14.63 4.25
CA PHE A 92 -0.26 14.11 3.23
C PHE A 92 -0.95 12.98 2.48
N LYS A 93 -1.12 13.17 1.16
CA LYS A 93 -1.68 12.17 0.25
C LYS A 93 -0.69 11.88 -0.87
N ILE A 94 -0.63 10.61 -1.25
CA ILE A 94 0.12 10.13 -2.41
C ILE A 94 -0.76 9.16 -3.16
N ALA A 95 -0.82 9.33 -4.48
CA ALA A 95 -1.60 8.50 -5.37
C ALA A 95 -0.73 8.04 -6.53
N ASN A 96 -1.05 6.86 -7.06
CA ASN A 96 -0.46 6.35 -8.29
C ASN A 96 -1.51 6.36 -9.40
N THR A 97 -1.11 6.69 -10.62
CA THR A 97 -2.01 6.58 -11.77
C THR A 97 -1.99 5.15 -12.28
N LEU A 98 -3.09 4.42 -12.11
CA LEU A 98 -3.22 3.05 -12.60
C LEU A 98 -3.87 3.03 -13.99
N GLN A 99 -3.23 2.35 -14.94
CA GLN A 99 -3.74 2.26 -16.32
C GLN A 99 -4.64 1.03 -16.54
N GLY A 100 -4.47 -0.03 -15.75
CA GLY A 100 -5.19 -1.30 -15.90
C GLY A 100 -6.26 -1.53 -14.84
N PRO A 101 -6.89 -2.72 -14.83
CA PRO A 101 -7.90 -3.13 -13.86
C PRO A 101 -7.29 -3.50 -12.50
N MET A 102 -6.22 -2.83 -12.07
CA MET A 102 -5.58 -3.09 -10.78
C MET A 102 -6.10 -2.10 -9.74
N VAL A 103 -6.19 -2.56 -8.50
CA VAL A 103 -6.31 -1.69 -7.32
C VAL A 103 -4.97 -1.74 -6.60
N GLN A 104 -4.44 -0.58 -6.21
CA GLN A 104 -3.24 -0.48 -5.39
C GLN A 104 -3.59 0.11 -4.03
N PHE A 105 -3.23 -0.59 -2.97
CA PHE A 105 -3.26 -0.07 -1.61
C PHE A 105 -1.90 0.51 -1.25
N LEU A 106 -1.93 1.75 -0.80
CA LEU A 106 -0.77 2.47 -0.29
C LEU A 106 -0.96 2.66 1.22
N MET A 107 0.08 2.39 2.00
CA MET A 107 0.05 2.54 3.45
C MET A 107 1.24 3.35 3.95
N TRP A 108 0.98 4.29 4.86
CA TRP A 108 2.00 5.09 5.51
C TRP A 108 1.53 5.56 6.88
N THR A 109 2.44 6.09 7.70
CA THR A 109 2.06 6.87 8.88
C THR A 109 2.38 8.35 8.67
N PHE A 110 1.47 9.22 9.09
CA PHE A 110 1.69 10.67 9.12
C PHE A 110 1.06 11.25 10.39
N ARG A 111 1.78 12.11 11.11
CA ARG A 111 1.31 12.70 12.39
C ARG A 111 0.88 11.65 13.43
N GLY A 112 1.51 10.47 13.40
CA GLY A 112 1.21 9.36 14.30
C GLY A 112 -0.02 8.52 13.93
N GLU A 113 -0.70 8.83 12.84
CA GLU A 113 -1.86 8.08 12.35
C GLU A 113 -1.46 7.15 11.21
N LEU A 114 -2.03 5.94 11.18
CA LEU A 114 -1.86 5.01 10.06
C LEU A 114 -2.89 5.35 8.99
N VAL A 115 -2.41 5.62 7.78
CA VAL A 115 -3.24 5.93 6.61
C VAL A 115 -3.20 4.74 5.66
N LEU A 116 -4.40 4.28 5.26
CA LEU A 116 -4.58 3.32 4.18
C LEU A 116 -5.33 4.01 3.03
N HIS A 117 -4.71 4.04 1.86
CA HIS A 117 -5.20 4.72 0.67
C HIS A 117 -5.34 3.75 -0.51
N GLY A 118 -6.38 3.94 -1.32
CA GLY A 118 -6.64 3.15 -2.51
C GLY A 118 -6.48 3.98 -3.78
N ALA A 119 -5.60 3.53 -4.68
CA ALA A 119 -5.50 4.03 -6.05
C ALA A 119 -6.11 3.00 -7.03
N TYR A 120 -6.91 3.46 -7.98
CA TYR A 120 -7.62 2.62 -8.95
C TYR A 120 -7.92 3.41 -10.22
N ASN A 121 -8.28 2.68 -11.27
CA ASN A 121 -8.78 3.28 -12.52
C ASN A 121 -10.31 3.22 -12.51
N GLU A 122 -10.96 4.39 -12.53
CA GLU A 122 -12.41 4.54 -12.53
C GLU A 122 -13.11 3.91 -13.75
N ALA A 123 -12.37 3.64 -14.83
CA ALA A 123 -12.92 2.87 -15.96
C ALA A 123 -13.23 1.40 -15.62
N TYR A 124 -12.68 0.89 -14.51
CA TYR A 124 -12.82 -0.51 -14.08
C TYR A 124 -13.50 -0.68 -12.72
N TYR A 125 -13.41 0.32 -11.83
CA TYR A 125 -13.96 0.24 -10.47
C TYR A 125 -14.68 1.51 -10.08
N GLU A 126 -15.82 1.35 -9.40
CA GLU A 126 -16.54 2.45 -8.78
C GLU A 126 -15.90 2.85 -7.45
N PRO A 127 -15.95 4.14 -7.05
CA PRO A 127 -15.41 4.59 -5.76
C PRO A 127 -15.93 3.79 -4.57
N ALA A 128 -17.24 3.55 -4.52
CA ALA A 128 -17.89 2.81 -3.44
C ALA A 128 -17.37 1.37 -3.29
N TYR A 129 -16.94 0.75 -4.40
CA TYR A 129 -16.35 -0.59 -4.35
C TYR A 129 -14.97 -0.56 -3.68
N VAL A 130 -14.15 0.44 -4.00
CA VAL A 130 -12.81 0.58 -3.42
C VAL A 130 -12.89 1.00 -1.95
N ASP A 131 -13.85 1.85 -1.59
CA ASP A 131 -14.12 2.22 -0.20
C ASP A 131 -14.52 1.00 0.65
N ASP A 132 -15.41 0.12 0.14
CA ASP A 132 -15.76 -1.14 0.83
C ASP A 132 -14.53 -2.03 1.03
N LEU A 133 -13.68 -2.15 0.01
CA LEU A 133 -12.45 -2.93 0.11
C LEU A 133 -11.51 -2.38 1.20
N LEU A 134 -11.28 -1.06 1.21
CA LEU A 134 -10.45 -0.41 2.21
C LEU A 134 -11.03 -0.58 3.63
N ALA A 135 -12.34 -0.39 3.79
CA ALA A 135 -13.01 -0.55 5.08
C ALA A 135 -12.89 -1.99 5.62
N ARG A 136 -13.05 -3.00 4.75
CA ARG A 136 -12.88 -4.41 5.13
C ARG A 136 -11.45 -4.74 5.50
N SER A 137 -10.47 -4.22 4.76
CA SER A 137 -9.05 -4.35 5.09
C SER A 137 -8.73 -3.71 6.45
N LEU A 138 -9.30 -2.54 6.72
CA LEU A 138 -9.13 -1.86 8.00
C LEU A 138 -9.72 -2.65 9.16
N ALA A 139 -10.94 -3.15 8.99
CA ALA A 139 -11.60 -3.96 10.00
C ALA A 139 -10.83 -5.25 10.31
N ALA A 140 -10.28 -5.92 9.27
CA ALA A 140 -9.44 -7.09 9.45
C ALA A 140 -8.15 -6.75 10.22
N LEU A 141 -7.49 -5.63 9.90
CA LEU A 141 -6.30 -5.16 10.60
C LEU A 141 -6.58 -4.84 12.07
N ARG A 142 -7.68 -4.13 12.36
CA ARG A 142 -8.10 -3.81 13.74
C ARG A 142 -8.31 -5.08 14.56
N ARG A 143 -9.05 -6.06 14.01
CA ARG A 143 -9.28 -7.35 14.68
C ARG A 143 -7.98 -8.09 14.96
N ALA A 144 -7.10 -8.18 13.96
CA ALA A 144 -5.81 -8.83 14.11
C ALA A 144 -4.91 -8.17 15.16
N LEU A 145 -4.93 -6.83 15.25
CA LEU A 145 -4.17 -6.06 16.23
C LEU A 145 -4.85 -5.98 17.61
N GLY A 146 -6.07 -6.51 17.76
CA GLY A 146 -6.83 -6.44 19.00
C GLY A 146 -7.28 -5.03 19.40
N VAL A 147 -7.43 -4.11 18.42
CA VAL A 147 -7.87 -2.73 18.65
C VAL A 147 -9.37 -2.63 18.40
N ALA A 148 -10.12 -1.98 19.31
CA ALA A 148 -11.56 -1.78 19.16
C ALA A 148 -11.88 -0.83 18.00
N ASP A 149 -13.10 -0.92 17.45
CA ASP A 149 -13.56 -0.03 16.39
C ASP A 149 -13.67 1.42 16.87
N GLY A 150 -12.64 2.22 16.58
CA GLY A 150 -12.71 3.69 16.63
C GLY A 150 -13.43 4.25 15.40
N GLU A 151 -14.00 5.45 15.53
CA GLU A 151 -14.67 6.17 14.45
C GLU A 151 -13.74 6.31 13.23
N THR A 152 -14.15 5.80 12.08
CA THR A 152 -13.47 6.03 10.80
C THR A 152 -13.92 7.40 10.27
N SER A 153 -13.04 8.39 10.26
CA SER A 153 -13.29 9.63 9.53
C SER A 153 -13.01 9.39 8.05
N SER A 154 -14.06 9.36 7.24
CA SER A 154 -13.97 9.55 5.80
C SER A 154 -13.98 11.05 5.54
N SER A 155 -12.85 11.63 5.13
CA SER A 155 -12.80 13.00 4.59
C SER A 155 -13.12 12.96 3.09
N GLY A 156 -14.26 12.39 2.74
CA GLY A 156 -14.80 12.36 1.38
C GLY A 156 -15.63 13.61 1.09
N ASP A 157 -14.97 14.72 0.74
CA ASP A 157 -15.63 15.85 0.08
C ASP A 157 -14.73 16.38 -1.06
N GLY A 158 -14.74 15.64 -2.16
CA GLY A 158 -14.05 15.96 -3.41
C GLY A 158 -14.00 14.73 -4.33
N PRO A 159 -13.65 14.88 -5.62
CA PRO A 159 -13.42 13.74 -6.53
C PRO A 159 -12.13 12.96 -6.18
N ASP A 160 -11.78 12.91 -4.89
CA ASP A 160 -10.50 12.50 -4.36
C ASP A 160 -10.58 11.08 -3.80
N GLN A 161 -9.66 10.26 -4.29
CA GLN A 161 -9.44 8.85 -3.94
C GLN A 161 -9.40 8.66 -2.42
N GLY A 162 -10.33 7.86 -1.89
CA GLY A 162 -10.62 7.68 -0.48
C GLY A 162 -9.40 7.30 0.36
N ALA A 163 -9.14 8.10 1.39
CA ALA A 163 -8.22 7.77 2.47
C ALA A 163 -9.04 7.40 3.70
N ASN A 164 -8.80 6.22 4.27
CA ASN A 164 -9.36 5.82 5.56
C ASN A 164 -8.30 5.99 6.64
N VAL A 165 -8.63 6.74 7.69
CA VAL A 165 -7.71 7.11 8.77
C VAL A 165 -7.98 6.24 10.01
N LEU A 166 -6.92 5.77 10.66
CA LEU A 166 -6.97 5.18 12.00
C LEU A 166 -6.44 6.15 13.04
N SER A 167 -7.32 6.69 13.88
CA SER A 167 -6.96 7.39 15.12
C SER A 167 -7.06 6.42 16.31
N SER A 168 -6.06 6.44 17.20
CA SER A 168 -6.07 5.73 18.49
C SER A 168 -6.92 6.44 19.55
#